data_AF-A0A553C610-F1
#
_entry.id   AF-A0A553C610-F1
#
_cell.length_a   1.000
_cell.length_b   1.000
_cell.length_c   1.000
_cell.angle_alpha   90.00
_cell.angle_beta   90.00
_cell.angle_gamma   90.00
#
_symmetry.space_group_name_H-M   'P 1'
#
loop_
_entity.id
_entity.type
_entity.pdbx_description
1 polymer ?
#
loop_
_entity_poly.entity_id
_entity_poly.type
_entity_poly.pdbx_seq_one_letter_code
_entity_poly.pdbx_strand_id
1 'polypeptide(L)'
;MKILKYIITENKTPVIFSKSITHNEVLSTGISAGFLILKLDLNCKKFLVTCYGESSSLKIKKADDDEFIIEKFLNNEFCTLEV
;
A
#
# COMPACT_ATOMS: atom_id res chain seq x y z
N MET A 1 10.87 5.48 -9.18
CA MET A 1 9.89 5.97 -8.20
C MET A 1 8.52 5.95 -8.87
N LYS A 2 7.57 5.16 -8.35
CA LYS A 2 6.20 5.11 -8.90
C LYS A 2 5.23 5.49 -7.79
N ILE A 3 4.31 6.39 -8.12
CA ILE A 3 3.18 6.72 -7.26
C ILE A 3 2.05 5.77 -7.61
N LEU A 4 1.60 4.99 -6.64
CA LEU A 4 0.51 4.02 -6.75
C LEU A 4 -0.61 4.41 -5.80
N LYS A 5 -1.77 3.78 -5.97
CA LYS A 5 -2.87 3.87 -5.02
C LYS A 5 -2.93 2.60 -4.19
N TYR A 6 -3.46 2.71 -2.99
CA TYR A 6 -3.76 1.55 -2.16
C TYR A 6 -5.07 1.70 -1.40
N ILE A 7 -5.57 0.53 -0.98
CA ILE A 7 -6.57 0.39 0.07
C ILE A 7 -6.10 -0.71 1.04
N ILE A 8 -6.28 -0.49 2.34
CA ILE A 8 -6.11 -1.53 3.36
C ILE A 8 -7.49 -2.07 3.69
N THR A 9 -7.67 -3.36 3.52
CA THR A 9 -8.91 -4.06 3.86
C THR A 9 -9.07 -4.20 5.37
N GLU A 10 -10.27 -4.54 5.84
CA GLU A 10 -10.56 -4.80 7.27
C GLU A 10 -9.66 -5.90 7.88
N ASN A 11 -9.20 -6.84 7.05
CA ASN A 11 -8.28 -7.91 7.46
C ASN A 11 -6.80 -7.48 7.48
N LYS A 12 -6.52 -6.19 7.34
CA LYS A 12 -5.16 -5.61 7.20
C LYS A 12 -4.38 -6.11 5.99
N THR A 13 -5.06 -6.57 4.94
CA THR A 13 -4.43 -6.92 3.67
C THR A 13 -4.36 -5.68 2.77
N PRO A 14 -3.17 -5.26 2.33
CA PRO A 14 -3.03 -4.15 1.39
C PRO A 14 -3.33 -4.58 -0.04
N VAL A 15 -4.13 -3.80 -0.75
CA VAL A 15 -4.35 -3.94 -2.20
C VAL A 15 -3.73 -2.74 -2.89
N ILE A 16 -2.70 -2.98 -3.70
CA ILE A 16 -1.96 -1.94 -4.44
C ILE A 16 -2.35 -1.99 -5.90
N PHE A 17 -2.64 -0.83 -6.48
CA PHE A 17 -3.07 -0.73 -7.87
C PHE A 17 -2.55 0.53 -8.54
N SER A 18 -2.56 0.51 -9.87
CA SER A 18 -2.15 1.64 -10.70
C SER A 18 -2.97 2.89 -10.37
N LYS A 19 -2.34 4.06 -10.46
CA LYS A 19 -3.05 5.34 -10.38
C LYS A 19 -4.16 5.47 -11.43
N SER A 20 -4.04 4.79 -12.57
CA SER A 20 -5.04 4.78 -13.65
C SER A 20 -6.30 3.98 -13.31
N ILE A 21 -6.20 3.00 -12.40
CA ILE A 21 -7.35 2.22 -11.95
C ILE A 21 -8.16 3.06 -10.96
N THR A 22 -9.47 3.05 -11.13
CA THR A 22 -10.40 3.73 -10.23
C THR A 22 -10.73 2.84 -9.04
N HIS A 23 -10.91 3.42 -7.84
CA HIS A 23 -11.26 2.63 -6.65
C HIS A 23 -12.57 1.86 -6.82
N ASN A 24 -13.52 2.36 -7.63
CA ASN A 24 -14.79 1.66 -7.90
C ASN A 24 -14.60 0.30 -8.59
N GLU A 25 -13.47 0.08 -9.27
CA GLU A 25 -13.11 -1.23 -9.83
C GLU A 25 -12.57 -2.19 -8.75
N VAL A 26 -12.15 -1.65 -7.60
CA VAL A 26 -11.69 -2.38 -6.43
C VAL A 26 -12.86 -2.48 -5.44
N LEU A 27 -13.69 -3.51 -5.61
CA LEU A 27 -14.95 -3.77 -4.88
C LEU A 27 -14.82 -4.02 -3.35
N SER A 28 -13.74 -3.59 -2.71
CA SER A 28 -13.44 -3.88 -1.31
C SER A 28 -13.76 -2.71 -0.39
N THR A 29 -14.46 -2.97 0.71
CA THR A 29 -14.46 -2.08 1.88
C THR A 29 -13.04 -2.04 2.45
N GLY A 30 -12.60 -0.84 2.84
CA GLY A 30 -11.29 -0.63 3.43
C GLY A 30 -11.40 0.18 4.72
N ILE A 31 -10.39 0.06 5.57
CA ILE A 31 -10.26 0.84 6.80
C ILE A 31 -9.40 2.09 6.57
N SER A 32 -8.51 2.05 5.58
CA SER A 32 -7.67 3.17 5.16
C SER A 32 -7.39 3.10 3.66
N ALA A 33 -7.13 4.25 3.04
CA ALA A 33 -6.81 4.34 1.62
C ALA A 33 -6.06 5.64 1.30
N GLY A 34 -5.22 5.59 0.26
CA GLY A 34 -4.44 6.74 -0.15
C GLY A 34 -3.51 6.47 -1.33
N PHE A 35 -2.47 7.29 -1.42
CA PHE A 35 -1.38 7.12 -2.38
C PHE A 35 -0.15 6.60 -1.66
N LEU A 36 0.66 5.82 -2.37
CA LEU A 36 1.94 5.34 -1.86
C LEU A 36 3.06 5.59 -2.88
N ILE A 37 4.25 5.91 -2.36
CA ILE A 37 5.49 5.84 -3.10
C ILE A 37 6.21 4.56 -2.69
N LEU A 38 6.49 3.70 -3.67
CA LEU A 38 7.23 2.46 -3.46
C LEU A 38 8.68 2.63 -3.94
N LYS A 39 9.63 2.28 -3.07
CA LYS A 39 11.06 2.22 -3.37
C LYS A 39 11.61 0.85 -2.96
N LEU A 40 12.39 0.23 -3.84
CA LEU A 40 13.21 -0.93 -3.46
C LEU A 40 14.58 -0.42 -3.04
N ASP A 41 14.96 -0.62 -1.78
CA ASP A 41 16.33 -0.43 -1.31
C ASP A 41 17.16 -1.64 -1.72
N LEU A 42 18.07 -1.43 -2.66
CA LEU A 42 18.95 -2.47 -3.19
C LEU A 42 20.03 -2.93 -2.20
N ASN A 43 20.40 -2.08 -1.23
CA ASN A 43 21.40 -2.42 -0.23
C ASN A 43 20.84 -3.42 0.78
N CYS A 44 19.64 -3.13 1.27
CA CYS A 44 18.95 -3.96 2.27
C CYS A 44 18.07 -5.05 1.63
N LYS A 45 17.91 -5.04 0.30
CA LYS A 45 16.95 -5.85 -0.46
C LYS A 45 15.53 -5.78 0.11
N LYS A 46 15.08 -4.57 0.46
CA LYS A 46 13.78 -4.32 1.12
C LYS A 46 12.96 -3.27 0.41
N PHE A 47 11.64 -3.45 0.43
CA PHE A 47 10.69 -2.41 0.06
C PHE A 47 10.57 -1.38 1.17
N LEU A 48 10.66 -0.10 0.78
CA LEU A 48 10.37 1.07 1.57
C LEU A 48 9.13 1.74 1.00
N VAL A 49 8.20 2.13 1.86
CA VAL A 49 6.91 2.70 1.51
C VAL A 49 6.71 4.02 2.24
N THR A 50 6.16 4.99 1.52
CA THR A 50 5.67 6.23 2.13
C THR A 50 4.25 6.45 1.64
N CYS A 51 3.29 6.59 2.57
CA CYS A 51 1.88 6.75 2.25
C CYS A 51 1.43 8.19 2.53
N TYR A 52 0.45 8.67 1.76
CA TYR A 52 -0.09 10.01 1.92
C TYR A 52 -1.48 10.17 1.33
N GLY A 53 -2.16 11.22 1.79
CA GLY A 53 -3.44 11.67 1.25
C GLY A 53 -4.64 10.84 1.72
N GLU A 54 -5.68 10.86 0.91
CA GLU A 54 -6.96 10.23 1.18
C GLU A 54 -7.63 9.80 -0.13
N SER A 55 -8.57 8.86 -0.03
CA SER A 55 -9.44 8.48 -1.14
C SER A 55 -10.73 9.31 -1.09
N SER A 56 -10.83 10.35 -1.92
CA SER A 56 -12.03 11.19 -1.99
C SER A 56 -13.28 10.41 -2.45
N SER A 57 -13.10 9.35 -3.27
CA SER A 57 -14.19 8.49 -3.72
C SER A 57 -14.75 7.62 -2.61
N LEU A 58 -13.89 7.10 -1.72
CA LEU A 58 -14.30 6.27 -0.59
C LEU A 58 -14.60 7.09 0.66
N LYS A 59 -14.16 8.36 0.70
CA LYS A 59 -14.18 9.24 1.89
C LYS A 59 -13.42 8.65 3.08
N ILE A 60 -12.32 7.95 2.78
CA ILE A 60 -11.45 7.30 3.77
C ILE A 60 -10.05 7.89 3.63
N LYS A 61 -9.39 8.13 4.75
CA LYS A 61 -8.04 8.71 4.80
C LYS A 61 -6.98 7.64 5.04
N LYS A 62 -5.72 7.99 4.78
CA LYS A 62 -4.58 7.23 5.29
C LYS A 62 -4.66 7.11 6.82
N ALA A 63 -4.31 5.94 7.33
CA ALA A 63 -4.05 5.72 8.76
C ALA A 63 -2.53 5.78 9.05
N ASP A 64 -2.15 6.03 10.31
CA ASP A 64 -0.75 6.19 10.71
C ASP A 64 0.08 4.92 10.52
N ASP A 65 -0.55 3.74 10.54
CA ASP A 65 0.09 2.43 10.43
C ASP A 65 0.15 1.87 8.99
N ASP A 66 -0.38 2.59 8.00
CA ASP A 66 -0.46 2.11 6.62
C ASP A 66 0.91 1.77 6.02
N GLU A 67 1.91 2.62 6.20
CA GLU A 67 3.28 2.39 5.73
C GLU A 67 3.81 1.08 6.30
N PHE A 68 3.68 0.88 7.61
CA PHE A 68 4.17 -0.32 8.28
C PHE A 68 3.47 -1.58 7.78
N ILE A 69 2.14 -1.53 7.62
CA ILE A 69 1.35 -2.67 7.10
C ILE A 69 1.83 -3.05 5.70
N ILE A 70 1.95 -2.07 4.80
CA ILE A 70 2.31 -2.31 3.40
C ILE A 70 3.77 -2.76 3.29
N GLU A 71 4.70 -2.11 4.00
CA GLU A 71 6.12 -2.51 4.02
C GLU A 71 6.26 -3.95 4.52
N LYS A 72 5.63 -4.27 5.66
CA LYS A 72 5.71 -5.62 6.23
C LYS A 72 5.16 -6.66 5.27
N PHE A 73 4.00 -6.39 4.66
CA PHE A 73 3.39 -7.29 3.69
C PHE A 73 4.32 -7.53 2.49
N LEU A 74 4.78 -6.47 1.83
CA LEU A 74 5.63 -6.60 0.65
C LEU A 74 6.96 -7.29 0.96
N ASN A 75 7.60 -6.97 2.08
CA ASN A 75 8.86 -7.58 2.46
C ASN A 75 8.71 -9.05 2.85
N ASN A 76 7.61 -9.45 3.48
CA ASN A 76 7.34 -10.84 3.81
C ASN A 76 7.04 -11.69 2.56
N GLU A 77 6.32 -11.13 1.57
CA GLU A 77 5.93 -11.88 0.38
C GLU A 77 7.06 -11.97 -0.66
N PHE A 78 7.89 -10.92 -0.78
CA PHE A 78 8.80 -10.77 -1.92
C PHE A 78 10.28 -10.59 -1.54
N CYS A 79 10.59 -10.35 -0.26
CA CYS A 79 11.96 -10.15 0.22
C CYS A 79 12.40 -11.22 1.23
N THR A 80 11.71 -12.36 1.27
CA THR A 80 12.11 -13.51 2.11
C THR A 80 13.58 -13.80 1.91
N LEU A 81 14.32 -13.71 3.02
CA LEU A 81 15.66 -14.27 3.14
C LEU A 81 15.52 -15.77 2.89
N GLU A 82 16.27 -16.32 1.95
CA GLU A 82 16.55 -17.75 1.91
C GLU A 82 17.02 -18.14 3.32
N VAL A 83 16.24 -18.97 4.01
CA VAL A 83 16.67 -19.69 5.22
C VAL A 83 17.22 -21.04 4.76
#